data_AF-A0A7S3A0I2-F1
#
_entry.id   AF-A0A7S3A0I2-F1
#
_cell.length_a   1.000
_cell.length_b   1.000
_cell.length_c   1.000
_cell.angle_alpha   90.00
_cell.angle_beta   90.00
_cell.angle_gamma   90.00
#
_symmetry.space_group_name_H-M   'P 1'
#
loop_
_entity.id
_entity.type
_entity.pdbx_description
1 polymer ?
#
loop_
_entity_poly.entity_id
_entity_poly.type
_entity_poly.pdbx_seq_one_letter_code
_entity_poly.pdbx_strand_id
1 'polypeptide(L)'
;DGNDQIKGVSGKNELDGGDGNDDIIGGKKADKIKGGDGDDNIFGGNGYDVLDGGSGDDRMHGGNGNDKMVGNLGNDIMNGNFGNDRMFGSSGTDRLYGNSESGRFDPGDGDDLMDGGDGDDLLYGGSGDDYLKDLKGNNTVGGDAGDDKLVTGDGNDRLLGGEGDDVIITGDGHDGTIYAGRGNDTVDGK
;
A
#
# COMPACT_ATOMS: atom_id res chain seq x y z
N ASP A 1 -10.81 25.12 -3.12
CA ASP A 1 -10.17 26.01 -4.13
C ASP A 1 -8.94 26.65 -3.53
N GLY A 2 -7.79 26.21 -4.02
CA GLY A 2 -6.48 26.64 -3.58
C GLY A 2 -5.96 25.80 -2.42
N ASN A 3 -4.66 25.90 -2.19
CA ASN A 3 -3.96 25.15 -1.16
C ASN A 3 -4.42 25.52 0.25
N ASP A 4 -5.04 24.57 0.93
CA ASP A 4 -5.69 24.72 2.22
C ASP A 4 -4.95 23.98 3.34
N GLN A 5 -5.18 24.41 4.59
CA GLN A 5 -4.76 23.69 5.78
C GLN A 5 -5.97 23.32 6.61
N ILE A 6 -6.29 22.03 6.65
CA ILE A 6 -7.51 21.51 7.27
C ILE A 6 -7.15 20.66 8.48
N LYS A 7 -7.78 20.94 9.62
CA LYS A 7 -7.57 20.18 10.84
C LYS A 7 -8.89 19.83 11.50
N GLY A 8 -9.15 18.53 11.59
CA GLY A 8 -10.29 17.98 12.30
C GLY A 8 -10.26 18.25 13.80
N VAL A 9 -11.44 18.15 14.41
CA VAL A 9 -11.63 18.29 15.86
C VAL A 9 -11.58 16.91 16.53
N SER A 10 -11.76 16.85 17.86
CA SER A 10 -11.64 15.58 18.61
C SER A 10 -12.72 14.52 18.35
N GLY A 11 -13.69 14.82 17.48
CA GLY A 11 -14.79 13.93 17.11
C GLY A 11 -14.52 13.27 15.76
N LYS A 12 -15.49 12.50 15.26
CA LYS A 12 -15.43 12.02 13.88
C LYS A 12 -15.60 13.20 12.93
N ASN A 13 -14.73 13.30 11.94
CA ASN A 13 -14.71 14.37 10.96
C ASN A 13 -15.01 13.82 9.55
N GLU A 14 -15.57 14.70 8.71
CA GLU A 14 -15.65 14.52 7.27
C GLU A 14 -14.97 15.77 6.69
N LEU A 15 -13.78 15.57 6.11
CA LEU A 15 -12.88 16.62 5.63
C LEU A 15 -12.69 16.47 4.12
N ASP A 16 -12.63 17.60 3.41
CA ASP A 16 -12.54 17.67 1.95
C ASP A 16 -11.68 18.89 1.61
N GLY A 17 -10.54 18.67 0.94
CA GLY A 17 -9.62 19.71 0.48
C GLY A 17 -10.11 20.42 -0.78
N GLY A 18 -10.57 19.64 -1.76
CA GLY A 18 -11.07 20.14 -3.04
C GLY A 18 -9.90 20.40 -3.99
N ASP A 19 -10.00 21.46 -4.80
CA ASP A 19 -8.89 21.84 -5.68
C ASP A 19 -7.74 22.49 -4.89
N GLY A 20 -6.50 22.08 -5.13
CA GLY A 20 -5.30 22.65 -4.50
C GLY A 20 -4.37 21.57 -3.97
N ASN A 21 -3.17 21.96 -3.54
CA ASN A 21 -2.30 21.07 -2.77
C ASN A 21 -2.53 21.33 -1.29
N ASP A 22 -3.19 20.43 -0.60
CA ASP A 22 -3.76 20.62 0.73
C ASP A 22 -3.00 19.86 1.82
N ASP A 23 -2.95 20.44 3.03
CA ASP A 23 -2.46 19.76 4.23
C ASP A 23 -3.65 19.41 5.14
N ILE A 24 -4.00 18.13 5.26
CA ILE A 24 -5.19 17.67 5.98
C ILE A 24 -4.84 16.74 7.15
N ILE A 25 -5.37 17.05 8.34
CA ILE A 25 -5.19 16.25 9.56
C ILE A 25 -6.57 15.86 10.13
N GLY A 26 -6.89 14.57 10.18
CA GLY A 26 -8.14 14.04 10.73
C GLY A 26 -8.24 14.24 12.25
N GLY A 27 -7.28 13.68 12.98
CA GLY A 27 -7.09 13.95 14.39
C GLY A 27 -7.39 12.75 15.29
N LYS A 28 -8.55 12.75 15.94
CA LYS A 28 -8.93 11.70 16.90
C LYS A 28 -10.29 11.15 16.52
N LYS A 29 -10.42 9.82 16.60
CA LYS A 29 -11.58 9.01 16.17
C LYS A 29 -11.52 8.72 14.68
N ALA A 30 -12.46 7.88 14.25
CA ALA A 30 -12.64 7.48 12.87
C ALA A 30 -13.09 8.66 12.01
N ASP A 31 -12.20 9.11 11.14
CA ASP A 31 -12.36 10.24 10.23
C ASP A 31 -12.54 9.77 8.77
N LYS A 32 -13.19 10.61 7.97
CA LYS A 32 -13.23 10.47 6.51
C LYS A 32 -12.57 11.70 5.91
N ILE A 33 -11.56 11.49 5.08
CA ILE A 33 -10.75 12.56 4.53
C ILE A 33 -10.62 12.37 3.02
N LYS A 34 -10.86 13.44 2.28
CA LYS A 34 -10.59 13.56 0.86
C LYS A 34 -9.58 14.67 0.62
N GLY A 35 -8.54 14.38 -0.14
CA GLY A 35 -7.61 15.37 -0.68
C GLY A 35 -8.34 16.20 -1.73
N GLY A 36 -8.54 15.62 -2.91
CA GLY A 36 -9.26 16.26 -4.00
C GLY A 36 -8.43 16.28 -5.27
N ASP A 37 -8.25 17.46 -5.86
CA ASP A 37 -7.39 17.66 -7.03
C ASP A 37 -6.12 18.41 -6.62
N GLY A 38 -4.94 17.83 -6.81
CA GLY A 38 -3.66 18.43 -6.46
C GLY A 38 -2.81 17.46 -5.64
N ASP A 39 -1.57 17.84 -5.32
CA ASP A 39 -0.69 16.97 -4.55
C ASP A 39 -0.91 17.19 -3.04
N ASP A 40 -1.65 16.31 -2.39
CA ASP A 40 -2.11 16.47 -1.01
C ASP A 40 -1.23 15.77 0.03
N ASN A 41 -1.21 16.31 1.24
CA ASN A 41 -0.62 15.67 2.42
C ASN A 41 -1.73 15.35 3.43
N ILE A 42 -2.03 14.07 3.61
CA ILE A 42 -3.14 13.59 4.44
C ILE A 42 -2.62 12.76 5.62
N PHE A 43 -3.03 13.12 6.84
CA PHE A 43 -2.77 12.36 8.07
C PHE A 43 -4.07 12.02 8.80
N GLY A 44 -4.43 10.74 8.86
CA GLY A 44 -5.66 10.25 9.51
C GLY A 44 -5.66 10.50 11.01
N GLY A 45 -4.65 9.98 11.71
CA GLY A 45 -4.41 10.28 13.11
C GLY A 45 -4.62 9.09 14.02
N ASN A 46 -5.64 9.11 14.87
CA ASN A 46 -5.99 7.93 15.67
C ASN A 46 -7.43 7.55 15.35
N GLY A 47 -7.69 6.33 14.93
CA GLY A 47 -9.04 6.04 14.50
C GLY A 47 -9.16 4.76 13.73
N TYR A 48 -10.28 4.66 13.04
CA TYR A 48 -10.39 3.84 11.84
C TYR A 48 -10.63 4.89 10.78
N ASP A 49 -9.59 5.30 10.08
CA ASP A 49 -9.64 6.43 9.18
C ASP A 49 -9.82 5.94 7.74
N VAL A 50 -10.58 6.70 6.95
CA VAL A 50 -10.74 6.46 5.52
C VAL A 50 -10.18 7.65 4.79
N LEU A 51 -9.05 7.45 4.12
CA LEU A 51 -8.33 8.46 3.36
C LEU A 51 -8.49 8.18 1.87
N ASP A 52 -8.73 9.24 1.12
CA ASP A 52 -8.94 9.26 -0.34
C ASP A 52 -8.08 10.41 -0.86
N GLY A 53 -7.01 10.11 -1.59
CA GLY A 53 -6.06 11.08 -2.14
C GLY A 53 -6.74 11.93 -3.20
N GLY A 54 -7.09 11.30 -4.31
CA GLY A 54 -7.87 11.92 -5.38
C GLY A 54 -7.04 11.98 -6.66
N SER A 55 -6.86 13.15 -7.24
CA SER A 55 -5.96 13.29 -8.38
C SER A 55 -4.73 14.09 -7.98
N GLY A 56 -3.54 13.63 -8.37
CA GLY A 56 -2.27 14.25 -7.97
C GLY A 56 -1.33 13.23 -7.33
N ASP A 57 -0.10 13.65 -7.04
CA ASP A 57 0.87 12.78 -6.37
C ASP A 57 0.76 12.95 -4.84
N ASP A 58 -0.08 12.14 -4.20
CA ASP A 58 -0.49 12.31 -2.81
C ASP A 58 0.46 11.65 -1.80
N ARG A 59 0.44 12.17 -0.57
CA ARG A 59 1.11 11.56 0.59
C ARG A 59 0.10 11.29 1.68
N MET A 60 -0.13 10.01 1.95
CA MET A 60 -1.10 9.57 2.96
C MET A 60 -0.45 8.79 4.09
N HIS A 61 -0.88 9.09 5.30
CA HIS A 61 -0.49 8.41 6.53
C HIS A 61 -1.75 8.03 7.32
N GLY A 62 -2.01 6.73 7.49
CA GLY A 62 -3.15 6.23 8.27
C GLY A 62 -3.07 6.68 9.74
N GLY A 63 -2.00 6.26 10.41
CA GLY A 63 -1.72 6.66 11.78
C GLY A 63 -1.93 5.49 12.72
N ASN A 64 -2.69 5.68 13.79
CA ASN A 64 -3.02 4.61 14.73
C ASN A 64 -4.39 4.03 14.40
N GLY A 65 -4.44 2.72 14.18
CA GLY A 65 -5.65 1.95 14.00
C GLY A 65 -5.70 1.28 12.65
N ASN A 66 -6.81 0.62 12.34
CA ASN A 66 -6.88 -0.16 11.12
C ASN A 66 -7.40 0.73 10.00
N ASP A 67 -6.56 1.39 9.23
CA ASP A 67 -7.00 2.43 8.31
C ASP A 67 -7.28 1.90 6.91
N LYS A 68 -8.04 2.67 6.12
CA LYS A 68 -8.23 2.44 4.69
C LYS A 68 -7.72 3.65 3.92
N MET A 69 -6.80 3.44 2.99
CA MET A 69 -6.25 4.48 2.11
C MET A 69 -6.49 4.11 0.65
N VAL A 70 -6.84 5.11 -0.16
CA VAL A 70 -7.01 4.99 -1.62
C VAL A 70 -6.30 6.18 -2.27
N GLY A 71 -5.33 5.92 -3.14
CA GLY A 71 -4.58 6.93 -3.90
C GLY A 71 -5.39 7.55 -5.03
N ASN A 72 -5.88 6.68 -5.91
CA ASN A 72 -6.56 6.95 -7.17
C ASN A 72 -5.60 7.34 -8.31
N LEU A 73 -5.55 8.61 -8.74
CA LEU A 73 -4.80 9.02 -9.92
C LEU A 73 -3.51 9.71 -9.52
N GLY A 74 -2.35 9.13 -9.84
CA GLY A 74 -1.07 9.79 -9.61
C GLY A 74 -0.07 8.84 -8.99
N ASN A 75 1.11 9.35 -8.65
CA ASN A 75 2.17 8.55 -8.02
C ASN A 75 2.13 8.79 -6.51
N ASP A 76 1.41 7.93 -5.81
CA ASP A 76 1.08 8.13 -4.41
C ASP A 76 2.09 7.49 -3.47
N ILE A 77 2.22 8.06 -2.28
CA ILE A 77 2.97 7.47 -1.18
C ILE A 77 2.02 7.23 -0.02
N MET A 78 1.80 5.97 0.33
CA MET A 78 0.92 5.55 1.42
C MET A 78 1.70 4.84 2.52
N ASN A 79 1.44 5.23 3.77
CA ASN A 79 2.03 4.60 4.94
C ASN A 79 0.95 4.27 5.98
N GLY A 80 0.77 2.98 6.27
CA GLY A 80 -0.19 2.47 7.26
C GLY A 80 0.08 2.95 8.68
N ASN A 81 1.36 3.05 9.04
CA ASN A 81 1.87 3.30 10.39
C ASN A 81 1.55 2.18 11.39
N PHE A 82 0.40 2.16 12.06
CA PHE A 82 0.11 1.16 13.11
C PHE A 82 -1.27 0.58 12.94
N GLY A 83 -1.37 -0.74 12.95
CA GLY A 83 -2.64 -1.46 12.85
C GLY A 83 -2.78 -2.20 11.54
N ASN A 84 -3.92 -2.86 11.37
CA ASN A 84 -4.15 -3.70 10.21
C ASN A 84 -4.74 -2.88 9.06
N ASP A 85 -3.87 -2.33 8.22
CA ASP A 85 -4.23 -1.35 7.20
C ASP A 85 -4.63 -1.97 5.87
N ARG A 86 -5.40 -1.21 5.09
CA ARG A 86 -5.72 -1.53 3.69
C ARG A 86 -5.35 -0.36 2.80
N MET A 87 -4.45 -0.59 1.84
CA MET A 87 -3.96 0.44 0.93
C MET A 87 -4.26 0.05 -0.51
N PHE A 88 -4.76 1.00 -1.27
CA PHE A 88 -5.10 0.83 -2.68
C PHE A 88 -4.50 2.00 -3.49
N GLY A 89 -3.54 1.74 -4.36
CA GLY A 89 -2.93 2.79 -5.19
C GLY A 89 -3.84 3.24 -6.33
N SER A 90 -4.38 2.25 -7.05
CA SER A 90 -5.19 2.36 -8.26
C SER A 90 -4.38 2.62 -9.52
N SER A 91 -3.88 3.83 -9.79
CA SER A 91 -3.17 4.09 -11.03
C SER A 91 -2.02 5.07 -10.86
N GLY A 92 -0.88 4.75 -11.45
CA GLY A 92 0.36 5.49 -11.34
C GLY A 92 1.40 4.65 -10.60
N THR A 93 2.61 5.17 -10.47
CA THR A 93 3.70 4.47 -9.80
C THR A 93 3.69 4.76 -8.30
N ASP A 94 3.09 3.86 -7.55
CA ASP A 94 2.76 4.01 -6.16
C ASP A 94 3.81 3.39 -5.22
N ARG A 95 3.83 3.90 -3.98
CA ARG A 95 4.68 3.40 -2.89
C ARG A 95 3.84 3.11 -1.66
N LEU A 96 3.71 1.83 -1.33
CA LEU A 96 2.88 1.37 -0.21
C LEU A 96 3.77 0.78 0.89
N TYR A 97 3.67 1.34 2.09
CA TYR A 97 4.45 0.92 3.26
C TYR A 97 3.54 0.46 4.40
N GLY A 98 3.60 -0.83 4.72
CA GLY A 98 2.97 -1.42 5.89
C GLY A 98 3.75 -1.21 7.17
N ASN A 99 3.53 -2.09 8.14
CA ASN A 99 4.03 -1.93 9.49
C ASN A 99 4.42 -3.27 10.13
N SER A 100 4.19 -3.45 11.44
CA SER A 100 4.52 -4.69 12.14
C SER A 100 3.33 -5.64 12.33
N GLU A 101 2.18 -5.24 11.80
CA GLU A 101 0.90 -5.91 11.86
C GLU A 101 0.38 -6.18 10.44
N SER A 102 -0.54 -7.15 10.32
CA SER A 102 -1.05 -7.61 9.03
C SER A 102 -1.73 -6.51 8.19
N GLY A 103 -1.26 -6.33 6.96
CA GLY A 103 -1.81 -5.45 5.93
C GLY A 103 -2.45 -6.18 4.75
N ARG A 104 -3.25 -5.43 3.97
CA ARG A 104 -3.69 -5.84 2.63
C ARG A 104 -3.47 -4.72 1.63
N PHE A 105 -2.55 -4.92 0.70
CA PHE A 105 -2.06 -3.88 -0.19
C PHE A 105 -2.22 -4.29 -1.66
N ASP A 106 -2.53 -3.31 -2.50
CA ASP A 106 -2.92 -3.47 -3.91
C ASP A 106 -2.64 -2.12 -4.61
N PRO A 107 -1.48 -1.93 -5.26
CA PRO A 107 -1.07 -0.64 -5.78
C PRO A 107 -1.71 -0.39 -7.15
N GLY A 108 -2.02 -1.42 -7.93
CA GLY A 108 -2.94 -1.32 -9.08
C GLY A 108 -2.20 -1.29 -10.41
N ASP A 109 -2.36 -0.22 -11.18
CA ASP A 109 -1.69 -0.04 -12.47
C ASP A 109 -0.42 0.82 -12.29
N GLY A 110 0.76 0.32 -12.64
CA GLY A 110 2.02 1.05 -12.58
C GLY A 110 3.18 0.17 -12.19
N ASP A 111 4.42 0.66 -12.36
CA ASP A 111 5.60 -0.04 -11.84
C ASP A 111 5.79 0.32 -10.36
N ASP A 112 5.23 -0.48 -9.46
CA ASP A 112 5.00 -0.10 -8.07
C ASP A 112 6.08 -0.61 -7.10
N LEU A 113 6.14 0.01 -5.91
CA LEU A 113 6.98 -0.46 -4.82
C LEU A 113 6.15 -0.68 -3.56
N MET A 114 6.32 -1.87 -2.99
CA MET A 114 5.61 -2.26 -1.78
C MET A 114 6.58 -2.82 -0.72
N ASP A 115 6.41 -2.38 0.53
CA ASP A 115 7.04 -3.00 1.70
C ASP A 115 5.93 -3.39 2.69
N GLY A 116 5.61 -4.68 2.78
CA GLY A 116 4.63 -5.26 3.70
C GLY A 116 4.99 -4.99 5.16
N GLY A 117 6.28 -5.16 5.47
CA GLY A 117 6.83 -5.01 6.81
C GLY A 117 6.97 -6.35 7.52
N ASP A 118 6.52 -6.42 8.76
CA ASP A 118 6.30 -7.67 9.48
C ASP A 118 4.78 -7.90 9.60
N GLY A 119 4.35 -9.14 9.75
CA GLY A 119 2.93 -9.46 9.93
C GLY A 119 2.51 -10.54 8.93
N ASP A 120 1.31 -11.09 9.07
CA ASP A 120 0.79 -11.97 8.01
C ASP A 120 0.10 -11.08 6.96
N ASP A 121 0.81 -10.75 5.88
CA ASP A 121 0.40 -9.76 4.88
C ASP A 121 -0.19 -10.38 3.62
N LEU A 122 -1.00 -9.59 2.92
CA LEU A 122 -1.56 -9.92 1.62
C LEU A 122 -1.24 -8.82 0.61
N LEU A 123 -0.29 -9.10 -0.27
CA LEU A 123 0.26 -8.16 -1.25
C LEU A 123 -0.09 -8.62 -2.67
N TYR A 124 -0.60 -7.71 -3.49
CA TYR A 124 -0.81 -7.89 -4.93
C TYR A 124 -0.02 -6.80 -5.66
N GLY A 125 0.68 -7.12 -6.76
CA GLY A 125 1.40 -6.16 -7.58
C GLY A 125 0.45 -5.44 -8.53
N GLY A 126 -0.35 -6.20 -9.27
CA GLY A 126 -1.36 -5.65 -10.15
C GLY A 126 -0.87 -5.69 -11.59
N SER A 127 -0.71 -4.54 -12.24
CA SER A 127 -0.14 -4.49 -13.58
C SER A 127 1.03 -3.54 -13.65
N GLY A 128 2.11 -3.95 -14.31
CA GLY A 128 3.37 -3.20 -14.35
C GLY A 128 4.50 -4.03 -13.77
N ASP A 129 5.73 -3.54 -13.85
CA ASP A 129 6.89 -4.28 -13.34
C ASP A 129 7.13 -3.93 -11.86
N ASP A 130 6.61 -4.76 -10.95
CA ASP A 130 6.50 -4.39 -9.55
C ASP A 130 7.65 -4.89 -8.66
N TYR A 131 7.93 -4.16 -7.57
CA TYR A 131 8.83 -4.59 -6.50
C TYR A 131 8.07 -4.80 -5.18
N LEU A 132 7.83 -6.06 -4.84
CA LEU A 132 7.12 -6.45 -3.63
C LEU A 132 8.10 -7.03 -2.61
N LYS A 133 8.19 -6.40 -1.45
CA LYS A 133 9.04 -6.86 -0.36
C LYS A 133 8.22 -7.10 0.90
N ASP A 134 8.48 -8.23 1.53
CA ASP A 134 7.89 -8.60 2.81
C ASP A 134 8.95 -9.33 3.65
N LEU A 135 9.09 -9.01 4.94
CA LEU A 135 10.25 -9.47 5.71
C LEU A 135 9.96 -10.52 6.77
N LYS A 136 8.75 -10.55 7.34
CA LYS A 136 8.40 -11.55 8.35
C LYS A 136 6.92 -11.85 8.34
N GLY A 137 6.58 -13.10 8.64
CA GLY A 137 5.21 -13.57 8.80
C GLY A 137 4.84 -14.57 7.71
N ASN A 138 3.61 -15.08 7.73
CA ASN A 138 3.16 -16.02 6.71
C ASN A 138 2.41 -15.25 5.63
N ASN A 139 3.15 -14.84 4.61
CA ASN A 139 2.66 -13.85 3.66
C ASN A 139 2.05 -14.51 2.43
N THR A 140 1.14 -13.79 1.78
CA THR A 140 0.71 -14.10 0.42
C THR A 140 1.07 -12.93 -0.48
N VAL A 141 1.97 -13.18 -1.42
CA VAL A 141 2.53 -12.16 -2.32
C VAL A 141 2.29 -12.59 -3.76
N GLY A 142 1.57 -11.77 -4.51
CA GLY A 142 1.30 -11.96 -5.94
C GLY A 142 1.89 -10.82 -6.76
N GLY A 143 2.65 -11.10 -7.82
CA GLY A 143 3.08 -10.07 -8.79
C GLY A 143 1.96 -9.67 -9.74
N ASP A 144 1.16 -10.67 -10.16
CA ASP A 144 0.06 -10.53 -11.12
C ASP A 144 0.52 -10.37 -12.57
N ALA A 145 0.65 -9.17 -13.14
CA ALA A 145 1.02 -9.00 -14.55
C ALA A 145 2.18 -8.01 -14.73
N GLY A 146 3.26 -8.46 -15.34
CA GLY A 146 4.47 -7.68 -15.55
C GLY A 146 5.71 -8.48 -15.14
N ASP A 147 6.90 -7.93 -15.36
CA ASP A 147 8.14 -8.60 -14.97
C ASP A 147 8.45 -8.27 -13.49
N ASP A 148 7.89 -9.06 -12.58
CA ASP A 148 7.84 -8.68 -11.16
C ASP A 148 9.05 -9.17 -10.36
N LYS A 149 9.34 -8.47 -9.25
CA LYS A 149 10.29 -8.91 -8.24
C LYS A 149 9.65 -9.06 -6.87
N LEU A 150 9.53 -10.30 -6.45
CA LEU A 150 8.96 -10.69 -5.16
C LEU A 150 10.08 -11.10 -4.21
N VAL A 151 10.15 -10.46 -3.05
CA VAL A 151 11.13 -10.75 -2.00
C VAL A 151 10.41 -10.99 -0.70
N THR A 152 10.35 -12.24 -0.24
CA THR A 152 9.84 -12.57 1.10
C THR A 152 10.95 -12.93 2.06
N GLY A 153 10.65 -12.90 3.36
CA GLY A 153 11.59 -13.13 4.45
C GLY A 153 11.24 -14.36 5.28
N ASP A 154 11.24 -14.21 6.61
CA ASP A 154 11.01 -15.33 7.52
C ASP A 154 9.53 -15.72 7.53
N GLY A 155 9.20 -17.02 7.41
CA GLY A 155 7.81 -17.46 7.55
C GLY A 155 7.42 -18.68 6.74
N ASN A 156 6.13 -18.87 6.51
CA ASN A 156 5.65 -19.85 5.55
C ASN A 156 4.85 -19.10 4.48
N ASP A 157 5.55 -18.69 3.43
CA ASP A 157 4.97 -17.80 2.45
C ASP A 157 4.26 -18.55 1.33
N ARG A 158 3.38 -17.81 0.64
CA ARG A 158 2.70 -18.19 -0.59
C ARG A 158 3.02 -17.14 -1.64
N LEU A 159 3.82 -17.52 -2.62
CA LEU A 159 4.25 -16.61 -3.68
C LEU A 159 3.66 -17.02 -5.03
N LEU A 160 3.14 -16.04 -5.76
CA LEU A 160 2.69 -16.17 -7.13
C LEU A 160 3.38 -15.09 -7.95
N GLY A 161 4.21 -15.44 -8.94
CA GLY A 161 4.80 -14.45 -9.85
C GLY A 161 3.69 -13.86 -10.71
N GLY A 162 3.28 -14.58 -11.76
CA GLY A 162 2.09 -14.20 -12.50
C GLY A 162 2.24 -14.40 -14.01
N GLU A 163 1.90 -13.38 -14.79
CA GLU A 163 2.28 -13.27 -16.20
C GLU A 163 3.49 -12.35 -16.31
N GLY A 164 4.58 -12.80 -16.94
CA GLY A 164 5.80 -12.00 -17.10
C GLY A 164 7.04 -12.81 -16.73
N ASP A 165 8.22 -12.24 -16.93
CA ASP A 165 9.49 -12.88 -16.57
C ASP A 165 9.87 -12.49 -15.13
N ASP A 166 9.40 -13.29 -14.15
CA ASP A 166 9.44 -12.93 -12.73
C ASP A 166 10.77 -13.29 -12.02
N VAL A 167 11.10 -12.53 -10.98
CA VAL A 167 12.18 -12.85 -10.02
C VAL A 167 11.60 -13.03 -8.62
N ILE A 168 11.63 -14.27 -8.14
CA ILE A 168 11.13 -14.64 -6.82
C ILE A 168 12.32 -14.99 -5.92
N ILE A 169 12.45 -14.28 -4.80
CA ILE A 169 13.46 -14.50 -3.78
C ILE A 169 12.76 -14.81 -2.46
N THR A 170 12.95 -16.00 -1.92
CA THR A 170 12.36 -16.38 -0.62
C THR A 170 13.38 -16.40 0.51
N GLY A 171 12.89 -16.15 1.73
CA GLY A 171 13.68 -16.13 2.95
C GLY A 171 13.71 -17.48 3.68
N ASP A 172 14.00 -17.43 4.98
CA ASP A 172 14.08 -18.65 5.80
C ASP A 172 12.65 -19.11 6.15
N GLY A 173 12.30 -20.37 5.86
CA GLY A 173 10.91 -20.77 6.02
C GLY A 173 10.57 -22.17 5.54
N HIS A 174 9.32 -22.59 5.77
CA HIS A 174 8.71 -23.65 4.98
C HIS A 174 7.71 -23.04 4.02
N ASP A 175 8.21 -22.33 3.01
CA ASP A 175 7.40 -21.72 1.95
C ASP A 175 6.61 -22.81 1.24
N GLY A 176 5.32 -22.86 1.58
CA GLY A 176 4.49 -24.00 1.25
C GLY A 176 4.11 -24.01 -0.22
N THR A 177 4.18 -22.88 -0.91
CA THR A 177 3.69 -22.74 -2.29
C THR A 177 4.38 -21.58 -3.00
N ILE A 178 5.19 -21.90 -4.01
CA ILE A 178 5.75 -20.93 -4.95
C ILE A 178 5.25 -21.33 -6.34
N TYR A 179 4.49 -20.44 -6.99
CA TYR A 179 4.08 -20.58 -8.38
C TYR A 179 4.66 -19.43 -9.18
N ALA A 180 5.70 -19.69 -9.96
CA ALA A 180 6.35 -18.65 -10.73
C ALA A 180 5.42 -18.06 -11.81
N GLY A 181 4.68 -18.90 -12.53
CA GLY A 181 3.60 -18.44 -13.42
C GLY A 181 3.92 -18.70 -14.88
N ARG A 182 3.60 -17.73 -15.75
CA ARG A 182 3.89 -17.77 -17.18
C ARG A 182 5.04 -16.82 -17.49
N GLY A 183 6.10 -17.35 -18.05
CA GLY A 183 7.23 -16.55 -18.52
C GLY A 183 8.53 -17.32 -18.32
N ASN A 184 9.65 -16.61 -18.33
CA ASN A 184 10.97 -17.11 -18.02
C ASN A 184 11.38 -16.70 -16.60
N ASP A 185 10.80 -17.39 -15.63
CA ASP A 185 10.93 -16.99 -14.24
C ASP A 185 12.25 -17.46 -13.61
N THR A 186 12.75 -16.69 -12.66
CA THR A 186 13.85 -17.03 -11.78
C THR A 186 13.35 -17.17 -10.35
N VAL A 187 13.59 -18.32 -9.72
CA VAL A 187 13.26 -18.55 -8.31
C VAL A 187 14.54 -18.90 -7.55
N ASP A 188 14.86 -18.09 -6.54
CA ASP A 188 15.97 -18.30 -5.60
C ASP A 188 15.43 -18.40 -4.18
N GLY A 189 15.69 -19.50 -3.49
CA GLY A 189 15.18 -19.77 -2.14
C GLY A 189 16.31 -20.17 -1.20
N LYS A 190 16.12 -19.93 0.10
CA LYS A 190 17.08 -20.31 1.16
C LYS A 190 16.70 -21.58 1.92
#